data_AF-A0A2U1K6D2-F1
#
_entry.id   AF-A0A2U1K6D2-F1
#
_cell.length_a   1.000
_cell.length_b   1.000
_cell.length_c   1.000
_cell.angle_alpha   90.00
_cell.angle_beta   90.00
_cell.angle_gamma   90.00
#
_symmetry.space_group_name_H-M   'P 1'
#
loop_
_entity.id
_entity.type
_entity.pdbx_description
1 polymer ?
#
loop_
_entity_poly.entity_id
_entity_poly.type
_entity_poly.pdbx_seq_one_letter_code
_entity_poly.pdbx_strand_id
1 'polypeptide(L)'
;MHPKLKNIKECMKEFQNTYPEDACLYLCDMEEVIEALPGKSFDLKIEVGTPMESINQSVTYKALKSGKTLREEKGAEIFGVPYISTAQPIYDEGRVIGVISAVISNEKVGILREGAHDLGSAVQQMTATGEEMIAASSDIAVKLQELSERSESMKEDIEQIHSILGLVKGIAKQSNILGLNASIEAARSGEYGKGFTVVAKEIRKMADSSNERVLEIEKQLEAIKEAIEQMNESTNTIAAFTEEHNASMQQLANTYEQIGKTSERLLEASKITI
;
A
#
# COMPACT_ATOMS: atom_id res chain seq x y z
N MET A 1 -18.23 61.65 -7.98
CA MET A 1 -18.07 60.35 -8.67
C MET A 1 -17.69 60.57 -10.14
N HIS A 2 -16.56 60.01 -10.57
CA HIS A 2 -16.02 60.16 -11.93
C HIS A 2 -16.89 59.43 -12.99
N PRO A 3 -17.08 59.96 -14.22
CA PRO A 3 -17.94 59.35 -15.23
C PRO A 3 -17.61 57.88 -15.56
N LYS A 4 -16.33 57.53 -15.69
CA LYS A 4 -15.89 56.13 -15.88
C LYS A 4 -16.30 55.20 -14.75
N LEU A 5 -16.15 55.63 -13.51
CA LEU A 5 -16.52 54.84 -12.33
C LEU A 5 -18.05 54.64 -12.27
N LYS A 6 -18.82 55.66 -12.65
CA LYS A 6 -20.28 55.56 -12.75
C LYS A 6 -20.71 54.47 -13.74
N ASN A 7 -20.11 54.45 -14.93
CA ASN A 7 -20.44 53.44 -15.94
C ASN A 7 -20.05 52.02 -15.49
N ILE A 8 -18.90 51.86 -14.83
CA ILE A 8 -18.48 50.56 -14.29
C ILE A 8 -19.47 50.10 -13.22
N LYS A 9 -19.82 50.99 -12.28
CA LYS A 9 -20.80 50.73 -11.21
C LYS A 9 -22.13 50.19 -11.77
N GLU A 10 -22.64 50.78 -12.84
CA GLU A 10 -23.90 50.38 -13.49
C GLU A 10 -23.85 48.97 -14.11
N CYS A 11 -22.66 48.45 -14.46
CA CYS A 11 -22.48 47.12 -15.06
C CYS A 11 -21.88 46.07 -14.10
N MET A 12 -21.61 46.43 -12.84
CA MET A 12 -20.92 45.53 -11.91
C MET A 12 -21.71 44.24 -11.63
N LYS A 13 -23.04 44.27 -11.66
CA LYS A 13 -23.84 43.09 -11.36
C LYS A 13 -23.74 42.05 -12.48
N GLU A 14 -23.74 42.50 -13.73
CA GLU A 14 -23.51 41.69 -14.91
C GLU A 14 -22.11 41.08 -14.86
N PHE A 15 -21.10 41.85 -14.44
CA PHE A 15 -19.75 41.32 -14.23
C PHE A 15 -19.70 40.28 -13.11
N GLN A 16 -20.40 40.47 -11.99
CA GLN A 16 -20.45 39.46 -10.93
C GLN A 16 -21.06 38.15 -11.43
N ASN A 17 -22.12 38.24 -12.25
CA ASN A 17 -22.82 37.08 -12.80
C ASN A 17 -21.99 36.29 -13.83
N THR A 18 -20.87 36.83 -14.34
CA THR A 18 -19.99 36.09 -15.24
C THR A 18 -18.98 35.21 -14.51
N TYR A 19 -18.82 35.38 -13.19
CA TYR A 19 -17.94 34.53 -12.39
C TYR A 19 -18.60 33.15 -12.18
N PRO A 20 -17.89 32.05 -12.50
CA PRO A 20 -18.38 30.71 -12.24
C PRO A 20 -18.35 30.36 -10.74
N GLU A 21 -17.52 31.07 -9.97
CA GLU A 21 -17.39 30.93 -8.53
C GLU A 21 -18.06 32.09 -7.80
N ASP A 22 -18.31 31.90 -6.51
CA ASP A 22 -18.90 32.96 -5.68
C ASP A 22 -17.91 34.11 -5.48
N ALA A 23 -18.24 35.26 -6.05
CA ALA A 23 -17.34 36.40 -6.15
C ALA A 23 -17.95 37.64 -5.48
N CYS A 24 -17.21 38.28 -4.59
CA CYS A 24 -17.48 39.64 -4.15
C CYS A 24 -16.82 40.62 -5.13
N LEU A 25 -17.53 41.67 -5.54
CA LEU A 25 -16.96 42.77 -6.33
C LEU A 25 -17.02 44.08 -5.55
N TYR A 26 -15.92 44.80 -5.52
CA TYR A 26 -15.82 46.14 -4.95
C TYR A 26 -15.32 47.12 -5.99
N LEU A 27 -15.92 48.29 -6.02
CA LEU A 27 -15.43 49.43 -6.77
C LEU A 27 -15.15 50.55 -5.77
N CYS A 28 -13.95 51.09 -5.81
CA CYS A 28 -13.52 52.17 -4.94
C CYS A 28 -13.02 53.34 -5.78
N ASP A 29 -13.23 54.55 -5.27
CA ASP A 29 -12.53 55.73 -5.77
C ASP A 29 -11.28 56.00 -4.93
N MET A 30 -10.77 57.23 -4.93
CA MET A 30 -9.55 57.58 -4.19
C MET A 30 -9.77 57.68 -2.67
N GLU A 31 -11.02 57.78 -2.22
CA GLU A 31 -11.39 58.11 -0.85
C GLU A 31 -12.16 56.96 -0.18
N GLU A 32 -13.11 56.33 -0.88
CA GLU A 32 -14.02 55.34 -0.30
C GLU A 32 -14.48 54.24 -1.28
N VAL A 33 -15.12 53.21 -0.72
CA VAL A 33 -15.83 52.16 -1.47
C VAL A 33 -17.13 52.75 -2.04
N ILE A 34 -17.25 52.81 -3.36
CA ILE A 34 -18.41 53.42 -4.04
C ILE A 34 -19.48 52.42 -4.48
N GLU A 35 -19.12 51.12 -4.56
CA GLU A 35 -20.06 50.02 -4.81
C GLU A 35 -19.50 48.72 -4.23
N ALA A 36 -20.38 47.91 -3.63
CA ALA A 36 -20.03 46.66 -2.97
C ALA A 36 -21.09 45.60 -3.29
N LEU A 37 -20.70 44.60 -4.07
CA LEU A 37 -21.54 43.45 -4.39
C LEU A 37 -21.03 42.23 -3.61
N PRO A 38 -21.70 41.81 -2.53
CA PRO A 38 -21.34 40.61 -1.80
C PRO A 38 -21.62 39.35 -2.63
N GLY A 39 -20.89 38.29 -2.35
CA GLY A 39 -21.18 36.95 -2.85
C GLY A 39 -22.45 36.37 -2.21
N LYS A 40 -22.91 35.24 -2.73
CA LYS A 40 -24.10 34.52 -2.26
C LYS A 40 -23.86 33.75 -0.96
N SER A 41 -22.67 33.17 -0.83
CA SER A 41 -22.21 32.36 0.31
C SER A 41 -21.03 33.00 1.05
N PHE A 42 -20.41 34.01 0.44
CA PHE A 42 -19.24 34.69 0.94
C PHE A 42 -19.47 36.21 0.94
N ASP A 43 -19.35 36.83 2.12
CA ASP A 43 -19.49 38.28 2.30
C ASP A 43 -18.40 38.80 3.24
N LEU A 44 -17.56 39.71 2.75
CA LEU A 44 -16.49 40.36 3.53
C LEU A 44 -17.01 41.46 4.45
N LYS A 45 -18.31 41.77 4.40
CA LYS A 45 -18.97 42.82 5.22
C LYS A 45 -18.38 44.22 5.00
N ILE A 46 -17.87 44.48 3.80
CA ILE A 46 -17.41 45.81 3.39
C ILE A 46 -18.59 46.54 2.75
N GLU A 47 -18.99 47.65 3.35
CA GLU A 47 -20.15 48.44 2.93
C GLU A 47 -19.74 49.62 2.04
N VAL A 48 -20.69 50.14 1.26
CA VAL A 48 -20.53 51.39 0.50
C VAL A 48 -20.29 52.55 1.48
N GLY A 49 -19.32 53.41 1.17
CA GLY A 49 -18.87 54.51 2.03
C GLY A 49 -17.75 54.12 3.00
N THR A 50 -17.28 52.87 2.97
CA THR A 50 -16.10 52.46 3.76
C THR A 50 -14.86 53.23 3.29
N PRO A 51 -14.17 54.01 4.16
CA PRO A 51 -12.99 54.77 3.76
C PRO A 51 -11.83 53.87 3.34
N MET A 52 -11.10 54.24 2.28
CA MET A 52 -9.96 53.46 1.77
C MET A 52 -8.87 53.24 2.83
N GLU A 53 -8.71 54.17 3.76
CA GLU A 53 -7.75 54.09 4.87
C GLU A 53 -8.07 52.96 5.85
N SER A 54 -9.35 52.62 6.02
CA SER A 54 -9.79 51.52 6.89
C SER A 54 -9.45 50.14 6.31
N ILE A 55 -9.30 50.04 4.99
CA ILE A 55 -8.91 48.83 4.26
C ILE A 55 -7.47 48.91 3.73
N ASN A 56 -6.59 49.65 4.41
CA ASN A 56 -5.21 49.90 3.94
C ASN A 56 -4.34 48.64 3.79
N GLN A 57 -4.70 47.53 4.44
CA GLN A 57 -4.02 46.23 4.31
C GLN A 57 -4.55 45.38 3.14
N SER A 58 -5.65 45.82 2.51
CA SER A 58 -6.27 45.11 1.38
C SER A 58 -5.43 45.20 0.10
N VAL A 59 -5.57 44.20 -0.76
CA VAL A 59 -4.98 44.22 -2.11
C VAL A 59 -5.54 45.39 -2.92
N THR A 60 -6.81 45.72 -2.71
CA THR A 60 -7.51 46.86 -3.30
C THR A 60 -6.81 48.19 -3.02
N TYR A 61 -6.48 48.47 -1.75
CA TYR A 61 -5.73 49.68 -1.39
C TYR A 61 -4.32 49.69 -1.96
N LYS A 62 -3.60 48.57 -1.88
CA LYS A 62 -2.25 48.45 -2.44
C LYS A 62 -2.25 48.76 -3.95
N ALA A 63 -3.20 48.21 -4.71
CA ALA A 63 -3.32 48.43 -6.14
C ALA A 63 -3.68 49.88 -6.48
N LEU A 64 -4.56 50.51 -5.69
CA LEU A 64 -4.90 51.92 -5.81
C LEU A 64 -3.66 52.82 -5.64
N LYS A 65 -2.79 52.52 -4.66
CA LYS A 65 -1.55 53.28 -4.41
C LYS A 65 -0.43 52.96 -5.39
N SER A 66 -0.26 51.70 -5.76
CA SER A 66 0.82 51.28 -6.65
C SER A 66 0.53 51.59 -8.12
N GLY A 67 -0.74 51.78 -8.48
CA GLY A 67 -1.16 51.89 -9.87
C GLY A 67 -0.74 50.66 -10.68
N LYS A 68 -0.80 49.47 -10.08
CA LYS A 68 -0.51 48.19 -10.74
C LYS A 68 -1.60 47.20 -10.39
N THR A 69 -1.90 46.31 -11.34
CA THR A 69 -2.72 45.14 -11.06
C THR A 69 -2.03 44.27 -10.02
N LEU A 70 -2.76 43.89 -8.97
CA LEU A 70 -2.26 43.01 -7.93
C LEU A 70 -3.22 41.84 -7.74
N ARG A 71 -2.66 40.66 -7.50
CA ARG A 71 -3.38 39.45 -7.13
C ARG A 71 -2.64 38.82 -5.97
N GLU A 72 -3.29 38.72 -4.81
CA GLU A 72 -2.73 38.06 -3.62
C GLU A 72 -3.71 37.01 -3.10
N GLU A 73 -3.17 35.86 -2.71
CA GLU A 73 -3.85 34.87 -1.87
C GLU A 73 -3.78 35.36 -0.41
N LYS A 74 -4.90 35.32 0.29
CA LYS A 74 -5.01 35.69 1.70
C LYS A 74 -5.53 34.50 2.48
N GLY A 75 -4.93 34.26 3.65
CA GLY A 75 -5.44 33.28 4.59
C GLY A 75 -6.74 33.75 5.23
N ALA A 76 -7.25 32.93 6.16
CA ALA A 76 -8.49 33.21 6.87
C ALA A 76 -8.34 34.32 7.93
N GLU A 77 -7.16 34.94 8.10
CA GLU A 77 -6.86 35.77 9.26
C GLU A 77 -7.70 37.06 9.32
N ILE A 78 -8.04 37.64 8.17
CA ILE A 78 -8.73 38.94 8.10
C ILE A 78 -10.25 38.77 8.05
N PHE A 79 -10.74 37.78 7.31
CA PHE A 79 -12.17 37.63 7.00
C PHE A 79 -12.74 36.25 7.34
N GLY A 80 -12.00 35.41 8.06
CA GLY A 80 -12.46 34.10 8.55
C GLY A 80 -12.47 32.98 7.51
N VAL A 81 -12.26 33.29 6.24
CA VAL A 81 -12.11 32.32 5.15
C VAL A 81 -10.95 32.72 4.23
N PRO A 82 -10.19 31.77 3.68
CA PRO A 82 -9.13 32.07 2.73
C PRO A 82 -9.72 32.52 1.39
N TYR A 83 -9.09 33.51 0.76
CA TYR A 83 -9.60 34.11 -0.48
C TYR A 83 -8.48 34.59 -1.39
N ILE A 84 -8.80 34.71 -2.67
CA ILE A 84 -7.95 35.39 -3.65
C ILE A 84 -8.57 36.75 -3.93
N SER A 85 -7.79 37.80 -3.71
CA SER A 85 -8.19 39.16 -4.08
C SER A 85 -7.37 39.61 -5.28
N THR A 86 -8.07 39.96 -6.35
CA THR A 86 -7.49 40.58 -7.55
C THR A 86 -7.98 42.02 -7.63
N ALA A 87 -7.08 42.98 -7.67
CA ALA A 87 -7.39 44.39 -7.76
C ALA A 87 -6.78 45.00 -9.03
N GLN A 88 -7.64 45.64 -9.82
CA GLN A 88 -7.32 46.28 -11.09
C GLN A 88 -7.53 47.80 -10.97
N PRO A 89 -6.45 48.61 -11.02
CA PRO A 89 -6.59 50.06 -11.03
C PRO A 89 -7.32 50.52 -12.31
N ILE A 90 -8.12 51.57 -12.16
CA ILE A 90 -8.87 52.20 -13.23
C ILE A 90 -8.22 53.54 -13.52
N TYR A 91 -7.96 53.81 -14.80
CA TYR A 91 -7.23 54.99 -15.23
C TYR A 91 -8.09 55.96 -16.04
N ASP A 92 -7.83 57.25 -15.84
CA ASP A 92 -8.22 58.30 -16.76
C ASP A 92 -7.08 59.28 -17.01
N GLU A 93 -6.82 59.58 -18.28
CA GLU A 93 -5.72 60.45 -18.72
C GLU A 93 -4.36 60.12 -18.05
N GLY A 94 -4.07 58.83 -17.85
CA GLY A 94 -2.83 58.34 -17.23
C GLY A 94 -2.77 58.41 -15.70
N ARG A 95 -3.85 58.84 -15.02
CA ARG A 95 -3.95 58.88 -13.55
C ARG A 95 -4.89 57.78 -13.07
N VAL A 96 -4.55 57.16 -11.94
CA VAL A 96 -5.45 56.24 -11.25
C VAL A 96 -6.61 57.05 -10.66
N ILE A 97 -7.83 56.71 -11.03
CA ILE A 97 -9.06 57.38 -10.58
C ILE A 97 -9.87 56.50 -9.62
N GLY A 98 -9.54 55.21 -9.53
CA GLY A 98 -10.20 54.25 -8.67
C GLY A 98 -9.64 52.84 -8.89
N VAL A 99 -10.25 51.85 -8.28
CA VAL A 99 -9.86 50.44 -8.39
C VAL A 99 -11.11 49.57 -8.39
N ILE A 100 -11.14 48.55 -9.24
CA ILE A 100 -12.10 47.46 -9.15
C ILE A 100 -11.39 46.24 -8.60
N SER A 101 -11.99 45.59 -7.60
CA SER A 101 -11.44 44.36 -7.04
C SER A 101 -12.47 43.26 -7.02
N ALA A 102 -12.04 42.06 -7.40
CA ALA A 102 -12.79 40.83 -7.25
C ALA A 102 -12.17 40.00 -6.12
N VAL A 103 -13.01 39.46 -5.25
CA VAL A 103 -12.60 38.57 -4.17
C VAL A 103 -13.37 37.27 -4.30
N ILE A 104 -12.65 36.17 -4.46
CA ILE A 104 -13.20 34.82 -4.62
C ILE A 104 -12.69 33.92 -3.48
N SER A 105 -13.53 33.02 -2.98
CA SER A 105 -13.14 32.05 -1.96
C SER A 105 -12.05 31.11 -2.50
N ASN A 106 -11.05 30.82 -1.68
CA ASN A 106 -9.96 29.91 -2.01
C ASN A 106 -10.13 28.54 -1.33
N GLU A 107 -11.25 28.29 -0.65
CA GLU A 107 -11.50 27.07 0.14
C GLU A 107 -11.42 25.80 -0.72
N LYS A 108 -12.05 25.80 -1.91
CA LYS A 108 -12.01 24.65 -2.83
C LYS A 108 -10.59 24.32 -3.29
N VAL A 109 -9.80 25.34 -3.61
CA VAL A 109 -8.40 25.19 -4.02
C VAL A 109 -7.54 24.72 -2.84
N GLY A 110 -7.85 25.19 -1.63
CA GLY A 110 -7.25 24.71 -0.39
C GLY A 110 -7.47 23.21 -0.17
N ILE A 111 -8.73 22.76 -0.27
CA ILE A 111 -9.09 21.33 -0.17
C ILE A 111 -8.36 20.51 -1.24
N LEU A 112 -8.25 21.02 -2.46
CA LEU A 112 -7.50 20.34 -3.53
C LEU A 112 -6.01 20.24 -3.23
N ARG A 113 -5.38 21.29 -2.68
CA ARG A 113 -3.97 21.29 -2.27
C ARG A 113 -3.72 20.29 -1.14
N GLU A 114 -4.56 20.33 -0.12
CA GLU A 114 -4.48 19.41 1.02
C GLU A 114 -4.66 17.97 0.56
N GLY A 115 -5.72 17.68 -0.20
CA GLY A 115 -5.96 16.36 -0.76
C GLY A 115 -4.83 15.87 -1.67
N ALA A 116 -4.19 16.76 -2.44
CA ALA A 116 -3.04 16.41 -3.25
C ALA A 116 -1.80 16.10 -2.40
N HIS A 117 -1.55 16.87 -1.34
CA HIS A 117 -0.47 16.61 -0.39
C HIS A 117 -0.67 15.27 0.35
N ASP A 118 -1.88 15.00 0.81
CA ASP A 118 -2.25 13.74 1.46
C ASP A 118 -2.10 12.56 0.51
N LEU A 119 -2.53 12.70 -0.74
CA LEU A 119 -2.28 11.70 -1.79
C LEU A 119 -0.79 11.46 -2.01
N GLY A 120 0.03 12.51 -2.07
CA GLY A 120 1.48 12.38 -2.24
C GLY A 120 2.13 11.61 -1.09
N SER A 121 1.73 11.94 0.15
CA SER A 121 2.20 11.24 1.35
C SER A 121 1.76 9.77 1.36
N ALA A 122 0.51 9.49 1.01
CA ALA A 122 -0.03 8.13 0.91
C ALA A 122 0.73 7.31 -0.14
N VAL A 123 1.03 7.88 -1.32
CA VAL A 123 1.82 7.22 -2.37
C VAL A 123 3.23 6.87 -1.90
N GLN A 124 3.90 7.77 -1.17
CA GLN A 124 5.22 7.48 -0.61
C GLN A 124 5.19 6.31 0.37
N GLN A 125 4.20 6.29 1.28
CA GLN A 125 4.03 5.18 2.22
C GLN A 125 3.72 3.86 1.49
N MET A 126 2.81 3.89 0.52
CA MET A 126 2.44 2.71 -0.27
C MET A 126 3.63 2.17 -1.07
N THR A 127 4.49 3.05 -1.59
CA THR A 127 5.72 2.65 -2.28
C THR A 127 6.68 1.93 -1.35
N ALA A 128 6.92 2.48 -0.15
CA ALA A 128 7.78 1.85 0.85
C ALA A 128 7.25 0.48 1.30
N THR A 129 5.95 0.39 1.62
CA THR A 129 5.31 -0.91 1.94
C THR A 129 5.40 -1.89 0.77
N GLY A 130 5.34 -1.39 -0.47
CA GLY A 130 5.48 -2.23 -1.65
C GLY A 130 6.87 -2.83 -1.81
N GLU A 131 7.91 -2.04 -1.56
CA GLU A 131 9.31 -2.51 -1.56
C GLU A 131 9.56 -3.55 -0.47
N GLU A 132 9.04 -3.34 0.75
CA GLU A 132 9.13 -4.30 1.85
C GLU A 132 8.48 -5.64 1.49
N MET A 133 7.34 -5.61 0.80
CA MET A 133 6.59 -6.80 0.41
C MET A 133 7.28 -7.58 -0.72
N ILE A 134 7.98 -6.90 -1.63
CA ILE A 134 8.86 -7.54 -2.64
C ILE A 134 10.04 -8.22 -1.95
N ALA A 135 10.68 -7.55 -0.98
CA ALA A 135 11.78 -8.14 -0.21
C ALA A 135 11.34 -9.40 0.55
N ALA A 136 10.19 -9.33 1.23
CA ALA A 136 9.60 -10.48 1.93
C ALA A 136 9.29 -11.64 0.97
N SER A 137 8.84 -11.36 -0.24
CA SER A 137 8.58 -12.38 -1.26
C SER A 137 9.87 -13.05 -1.75
N SER A 138 10.98 -12.31 -1.84
CA SER A 138 12.30 -12.88 -2.11
C SER A 138 12.75 -13.83 -1.00
N ASP A 139 12.54 -13.45 0.28
CA ASP A 139 12.87 -14.32 1.42
C ASP A 139 12.02 -15.60 1.41
N ILE A 140 10.73 -15.50 1.05
CA ILE A 140 9.87 -16.68 0.87
C ILE A 140 10.44 -17.61 -0.20
N ALA A 141 10.87 -17.08 -1.36
CA ALA A 141 11.45 -17.89 -2.43
C ALA A 141 12.70 -18.66 -1.96
N VAL A 142 13.58 -18.01 -1.18
CA VAL A 142 14.75 -18.67 -0.58
C VAL A 142 14.33 -19.79 0.37
N LYS A 143 13.32 -19.55 1.22
CA LYS A 143 12.82 -20.55 2.17
C LYS A 143 12.14 -21.73 1.49
N LEU A 144 11.45 -21.52 0.38
CA LEU A 144 10.88 -22.60 -0.43
C LEU A 144 11.98 -23.47 -1.06
N GLN A 145 13.07 -22.87 -1.51
CA GLN A 145 14.23 -23.61 -2.02
C GLN A 145 14.88 -24.46 -0.92
N GLU A 146 15.09 -23.91 0.27
CA GLU A 146 15.59 -24.66 1.44
C GLU A 146 14.65 -25.84 1.80
N LEU A 147 13.33 -25.64 1.74
CA LEU A 147 12.35 -26.70 1.97
C LEU A 147 12.42 -27.80 0.93
N SER A 148 12.61 -27.46 -0.35
CA SER A 148 12.76 -28.43 -1.43
C SER A 148 14.02 -29.28 -1.23
N GLU A 149 15.16 -28.66 -0.91
CA GLU A 149 16.41 -29.37 -0.61
C GLU A 149 16.27 -30.29 0.61
N ARG A 150 15.59 -29.81 1.66
CA ARG A 150 15.35 -30.62 2.86
C ARG A 150 14.43 -31.80 2.57
N SER A 151 13.43 -31.61 1.72
CA SER A 151 12.52 -32.67 1.28
C SER A 151 13.26 -33.76 0.52
N GLU A 152 14.19 -33.38 -0.34
CA GLU A 152 15.01 -34.34 -1.09
C GLU A 152 15.95 -35.13 -0.17
N SER A 153 16.64 -34.44 0.75
CA SER A 153 17.47 -35.12 1.77
C SER A 153 16.65 -36.12 2.61
N MET A 154 15.40 -35.80 2.96
CA MET A 154 14.55 -36.74 3.71
C MET A 154 14.15 -37.96 2.87
N LYS A 155 13.97 -37.83 1.56
CA LYS A 155 13.72 -38.99 0.69
C LYS A 155 14.95 -39.90 0.66
N GLU A 156 16.15 -39.34 0.52
CA GLU A 156 17.40 -40.11 0.56
C GLU A 156 17.56 -40.86 1.90
N ASP A 157 17.25 -40.20 3.02
CA ASP A 157 17.28 -40.83 4.35
C ASP A 157 16.29 -42.01 4.43
N ILE A 158 15.08 -41.86 3.89
CA ILE A 158 14.07 -42.93 3.85
C ILE A 158 14.56 -44.12 3.02
N GLU A 159 15.18 -43.88 1.86
CA GLU A 159 15.76 -44.94 1.02
C GLU A 159 16.88 -45.69 1.74
N GLN A 160 17.74 -44.98 2.47
CA GLN A 160 18.79 -45.60 3.29
C GLN A 160 18.19 -46.47 4.40
N ILE A 161 17.15 -46.00 5.08
CA ILE A 161 16.46 -46.78 6.12
C ILE A 161 15.82 -48.04 5.50
N HIS A 162 15.20 -47.94 4.32
CA HIS A 162 14.67 -49.11 3.61
C HIS A 162 15.75 -50.16 3.34
N SER A 163 16.96 -49.74 2.92
CA SER A 163 18.08 -50.66 2.73
C SER A 163 18.48 -51.37 4.04
N ILE A 164 18.51 -50.64 5.16
CA ILE A 164 18.80 -51.20 6.49
C ILE A 164 17.71 -52.20 6.90
N LEU A 165 16.44 -51.86 6.72
CA LEU A 165 15.32 -52.77 7.02
C LEU A 165 15.36 -54.05 6.19
N GLY A 166 15.75 -53.96 4.91
CA GLY A 166 15.98 -55.13 4.06
C GLY A 166 17.04 -56.07 4.64
N LEU A 167 18.13 -55.53 5.17
CA LEU A 167 19.18 -56.30 5.84
C LEU A 167 18.68 -56.94 7.14
N VAL A 168 17.94 -56.20 7.97
CA VAL A 168 17.35 -56.72 9.22
C VAL A 168 16.36 -57.85 8.93
N LYS A 169 15.51 -57.71 7.92
CA LYS A 169 14.58 -58.74 7.43
C LYS A 169 15.32 -59.99 6.96
N GLY A 170 16.45 -59.80 6.27
CA GLY A 170 17.37 -60.89 5.90
C GLY A 170 17.91 -61.64 7.11
N ILE A 171 18.42 -60.92 8.12
CA ILE A 171 18.93 -61.50 9.37
C ILE A 171 17.83 -62.25 10.13
N ALA A 172 16.64 -61.68 10.23
CA ALA A 172 15.49 -62.32 10.87
C ALA A 172 15.12 -63.62 10.17
N LYS A 173 15.03 -63.61 8.82
CA LYS A 173 14.77 -64.82 8.02
C LYS A 173 15.84 -65.89 8.23
N GLN A 174 17.12 -65.52 8.23
CA GLN A 174 18.22 -66.45 8.46
C GLN A 174 18.19 -67.03 9.88
N SER A 175 17.92 -66.20 10.88
CA SER A 175 17.77 -66.63 12.29
C SER A 175 16.60 -67.59 12.48
N ASN A 176 15.49 -67.38 11.77
CA ASN A 176 14.35 -68.30 11.80
C ASN A 176 14.73 -69.69 11.22
N ILE A 177 15.47 -69.72 10.11
CA ILE A 177 15.98 -70.96 9.52
C ILE A 177 16.97 -71.67 10.47
N LEU A 178 17.88 -70.92 11.10
CA LEU A 178 18.81 -71.47 12.11
C LEU A 178 18.05 -72.05 13.30
N GLY A 179 17.05 -71.34 13.84
CA GLY A 179 16.21 -71.81 14.92
C GLY A 179 15.38 -73.04 14.53
N LEU A 180 14.92 -73.13 13.28
CA LEU A 180 14.25 -74.33 12.75
C LEU A 180 15.21 -75.53 12.71
N ASN A 181 16.40 -75.35 12.15
CA ASN A 181 17.41 -76.42 12.08
C ASN A 181 17.82 -76.89 13.48
N ALA A 182 18.02 -75.97 14.42
CA ALA A 182 18.31 -76.29 15.82
C ALA A 182 17.16 -77.04 16.50
N SER A 183 15.90 -76.67 16.21
CA SER A 183 14.72 -77.39 16.74
C SER A 183 14.65 -78.83 16.23
N ILE A 184 14.99 -79.05 14.95
CA ILE A 184 15.02 -80.39 14.33
C ILE A 184 16.11 -81.25 14.99
N GLU A 185 17.33 -80.71 15.15
CA GLU A 185 18.44 -81.46 15.74
C GLU A 185 18.24 -81.72 17.24
N ALA A 186 17.62 -80.79 17.95
CA ALA A 186 17.20 -80.97 19.35
C ALA A 186 16.16 -82.09 19.49
N ALA A 187 15.18 -82.17 18.59
CA ALA A 187 14.22 -83.27 18.57
C ALA A 187 14.89 -84.62 18.24
N ARG A 188 15.87 -84.63 17.33
CA ARG A 188 16.65 -85.81 16.96
C ARG A 188 17.48 -86.37 18.13
N SER A 189 17.97 -85.49 19.01
CA SER A 189 18.75 -85.84 20.20
C SER A 189 17.90 -86.39 21.37
N GLY A 190 16.57 -86.46 21.21
CA GLY A 190 15.66 -87.06 22.19
C GLY A 190 15.68 -86.37 23.55
N GLU A 191 15.83 -87.15 24.63
CA GLU A 191 15.85 -86.65 26.02
C GLU A 191 16.92 -85.57 26.25
N TYR A 192 18.10 -85.70 25.63
CA TYR A 192 19.22 -84.76 25.80
C TYR A 192 19.01 -83.42 25.09
N GLY A 193 18.07 -83.34 24.14
CA GLY A 193 17.78 -82.13 23.36
C GLY A 193 16.64 -81.26 23.90
N LYS A 194 15.99 -81.64 25.01
CA LYS A 194 14.82 -80.93 25.56
C LYS A 194 15.12 -79.46 25.87
N GLY A 195 16.27 -79.15 26.48
CA GLY A 195 16.69 -77.77 26.78
C GLY A 195 16.96 -76.95 25.51
N PHE A 196 17.63 -77.53 24.52
CA PHE A 196 17.91 -76.88 23.23
C PHE A 196 16.64 -76.60 22.42
N THR A 197 15.60 -77.43 22.56
CA THR A 197 14.30 -77.20 21.90
C THR A 197 13.64 -75.91 22.38
N VAL A 198 13.75 -75.57 23.66
CA VAL A 198 13.18 -74.34 24.22
C VAL A 198 13.91 -73.12 23.65
N VAL A 199 15.24 -73.15 23.64
CA VAL A 199 16.07 -72.07 23.07
C VAL A 199 15.78 -71.88 21.58
N ALA A 200 15.68 -72.97 20.83
CA ALA A 200 15.41 -72.92 19.39
C ALA A 200 14.01 -72.34 19.08
N LYS A 201 13.00 -72.63 19.89
CA LYS A 201 11.67 -72.00 19.79
C LYS A 201 11.73 -70.50 20.08
N GLU A 202 12.48 -70.07 21.09
CA GLU A 202 12.60 -68.66 21.43
C GLU A 202 13.32 -67.87 20.32
N ILE A 203 14.38 -68.43 19.72
CA ILE A 203 15.06 -67.84 18.56
C ILE A 203 14.09 -67.63 17.38
N ARG A 204 13.25 -68.62 17.08
CA ARG A 204 12.24 -68.49 16.01
C ARG A 204 11.21 -67.40 16.33
N LYS A 205 10.72 -67.38 17.56
CA LYS A 205 9.77 -66.36 18.02
C LYS A 205 10.36 -64.94 17.94
N MET A 206 11.63 -64.77 18.31
CA MET A 206 12.34 -63.49 18.17
C MET A 206 12.51 -63.10 16.70
N ALA A 207 12.82 -64.05 15.82
CA ALA A 207 12.96 -63.80 14.39
C ALA A 207 11.62 -63.40 13.74
N ASP A 208 10.54 -64.08 14.07
CA ASP A 208 9.19 -63.76 13.57
C ASP A 208 8.74 -62.38 14.08
N SER A 209 8.93 -62.09 15.37
CA SER A 209 8.64 -60.76 15.94
C SER A 209 9.49 -59.65 15.33
N SER A 210 10.76 -59.92 15.00
CA SER A 210 11.62 -58.96 14.31
C SER A 210 11.10 -58.64 12.90
N ASN A 211 10.58 -59.63 12.18
CA ASN A 211 9.97 -59.41 10.86
C ASN A 211 8.68 -58.58 10.96
N GLU A 212 7.82 -58.86 11.94
CA GLU A 212 6.61 -58.07 12.17
C GLU A 212 6.94 -56.59 12.44
N ARG A 213 7.93 -56.33 13.29
CA ARG A 213 8.38 -54.95 13.56
C ARG A 213 8.96 -54.26 12.33
N VAL A 214 9.71 -54.98 11.49
CA VAL A 214 10.20 -54.42 10.22
C VAL A 214 9.05 -54.00 9.32
N LEU A 215 8.00 -54.81 9.19
CA LEU A 215 6.82 -54.47 8.39
C LEU A 215 6.09 -53.24 8.94
N GLU A 216 6.00 -53.09 10.26
CA GLU A 216 5.43 -51.89 10.90
C GLU A 216 6.25 -50.64 10.59
N ILE A 217 7.58 -50.71 10.63
CA ILE A 217 8.46 -49.59 10.28
C ILE A 217 8.35 -49.27 8.78
N GLU A 218 8.34 -50.27 7.89
CA GLU A 218 8.13 -50.07 6.44
C GLU A 218 6.84 -49.28 6.18
N LYS A 219 5.74 -49.62 6.88
CA LYS A 219 4.47 -48.87 6.77
C LYS A 219 4.58 -47.43 7.25
N GLN A 220 5.33 -47.17 8.33
CA GLN A 220 5.54 -45.81 8.83
C GLN A 220 6.36 -44.97 7.85
N LEU A 221 7.39 -45.56 7.22
CA LEU A 221 8.21 -44.88 6.22
C LEU A 221 7.39 -44.49 4.98
N GLU A 222 6.48 -45.35 4.51
CA GLU A 222 5.62 -44.99 3.38
C GLU A 222 4.72 -43.80 3.73
N ALA A 223 4.16 -43.76 4.95
CA ALA A 223 3.37 -42.62 5.39
C ALA A 223 4.20 -41.31 5.47
N ILE A 224 5.47 -41.39 5.86
CA ILE A 224 6.38 -40.24 5.86
C ILE A 224 6.66 -39.78 4.42
N LYS A 225 6.86 -40.72 3.49
CA LYS A 225 7.08 -40.42 2.08
C LYS A 225 5.86 -39.71 1.46
N GLU A 226 4.65 -40.21 1.72
CA GLU A 226 3.41 -39.54 1.30
C GLU A 226 3.32 -38.10 1.85
N ALA A 227 3.70 -37.89 3.12
CA ALA A 227 3.72 -36.55 3.72
C ALA A 227 4.75 -35.63 3.05
N ILE A 228 5.91 -36.15 2.64
CA ILE A 228 6.93 -35.39 1.89
C ILE A 228 6.41 -35.02 0.48
N GLU A 229 5.68 -35.91 -0.19
CA GLU A 229 5.06 -35.63 -1.49
C GLU A 229 4.05 -34.49 -1.38
N GLN A 230 3.16 -34.53 -0.37
CA GLN A 230 2.20 -33.45 -0.10
C GLN A 230 2.88 -32.12 0.24
N MET A 231 3.98 -32.17 0.99
CA MET A 231 4.78 -30.99 1.31
C MET A 231 5.43 -30.38 0.06
N ASN A 232 5.93 -31.20 -0.87
CA ASN A 232 6.47 -30.73 -2.15
C ASN A 232 5.38 -30.08 -3.02
N GLU A 233 4.18 -30.66 -3.09
CA GLU A 233 3.05 -30.07 -3.80
C GLU A 233 2.66 -28.70 -3.21
N SER A 234 2.62 -28.61 -1.89
CA SER A 234 2.35 -27.35 -1.17
C SER A 234 3.44 -26.31 -1.46
N THR A 235 4.71 -26.73 -1.46
CA THR A 235 5.87 -25.86 -1.77
C THR A 235 5.77 -25.29 -3.19
N ASN A 236 5.45 -26.13 -4.18
CA ASN A 236 5.25 -25.70 -5.56
C ASN A 236 4.07 -24.72 -5.71
N THR A 237 2.99 -24.95 -4.97
CA THR A 237 1.82 -24.06 -4.97
C THR A 237 2.17 -22.69 -4.39
N ILE A 238 2.92 -22.65 -3.27
CA ILE A 238 3.36 -21.39 -2.66
C ILE A 238 4.36 -20.67 -3.58
N ALA A 239 5.22 -21.40 -4.29
CA ALA A 239 6.15 -20.81 -5.26
C ALA A 239 5.40 -20.09 -6.39
N ALA A 240 4.41 -20.76 -7.01
CA ALA A 240 3.58 -20.15 -8.04
C ALA A 240 2.81 -18.92 -7.54
N PHE A 241 2.24 -19.00 -6.34
CA PHE A 241 1.58 -17.87 -5.70
C PHE A 241 2.54 -16.70 -5.47
N THR A 242 3.78 -16.97 -5.06
CA THR A 242 4.81 -15.96 -4.82
C THR A 242 5.20 -15.24 -6.12
N GLU A 243 5.29 -15.96 -7.24
CA GLU A 243 5.53 -15.37 -8.56
C GLU A 243 4.39 -14.44 -9.01
N GLU A 244 3.13 -14.88 -8.85
CA GLU A 244 1.95 -14.07 -9.17
C GLU A 244 1.84 -12.82 -8.27
N HIS A 245 2.16 -13.00 -6.99
CA HIS A 245 2.21 -11.92 -6.01
C HIS A 245 3.25 -10.85 -6.42
N ASN A 246 4.46 -11.26 -6.81
CA ASN A 246 5.49 -10.35 -7.30
C ASN A 246 5.05 -9.57 -8.56
N ALA A 247 4.39 -10.25 -9.51
CA ALA A 247 3.86 -9.61 -10.70
C ALA A 247 2.80 -8.54 -10.34
N SER A 248 1.92 -8.85 -9.38
CA SER A 248 0.91 -7.93 -8.88
C SER A 248 1.54 -6.72 -8.17
N MET A 249 2.60 -6.92 -7.40
CA MET A 249 3.35 -5.84 -6.76
C MET A 249 3.99 -4.89 -7.77
N GLN A 250 4.51 -5.41 -8.88
CA GLN A 250 5.04 -4.56 -9.94
C GLN A 250 3.94 -3.71 -10.60
N GLN A 251 2.73 -4.24 -10.76
CA GLN A 251 1.58 -3.49 -11.26
C GLN A 251 1.13 -2.40 -10.28
N LEU A 252 1.15 -2.70 -8.97
CA LEU A 252 0.87 -1.72 -7.92
C LEU A 252 1.89 -0.58 -7.94
N ALA A 253 3.18 -0.87 -8.08
CA ALA A 253 4.22 0.16 -8.17
C ALA A 253 3.95 1.14 -9.33
N ASN A 254 3.59 0.62 -10.51
CA ASN A 254 3.23 1.47 -11.65
C ASN A 254 1.98 2.33 -11.36
N THR A 255 1.01 1.78 -10.63
CA THR A 255 -0.21 2.50 -10.24
C THR A 255 0.11 3.62 -9.25
N TYR A 256 1.00 3.37 -8.29
CA TYR A 256 1.46 4.38 -7.33
C TYR A 256 2.17 5.54 -8.04
N GLU A 257 3.00 5.25 -9.03
CA GLU A 257 3.64 6.28 -9.85
C GLU A 257 2.60 7.17 -10.57
N GLN A 258 1.53 6.57 -11.11
CA GLN A 258 0.45 7.32 -11.75
C GLN A 258 -0.33 8.20 -10.76
N ILE A 259 -0.58 7.70 -9.55
CA ILE A 259 -1.24 8.48 -8.49
C ILE A 259 -0.33 9.63 -8.06
N GLY A 260 0.98 9.39 -7.91
CA GLY A 260 1.98 10.43 -7.62
C GLY A 260 1.97 11.55 -8.67
N LYS A 261 2.02 11.19 -9.96
CA LYS A 261 1.87 12.16 -11.06
C LYS A 261 0.54 12.91 -11.02
N THR A 262 -0.54 12.26 -10.60
CA THR A 262 -1.86 12.91 -10.46
C THR A 262 -1.87 13.91 -9.30
N SER A 263 -1.27 13.56 -8.16
CA SER A 263 -1.07 14.46 -7.02
C SER A 263 -0.27 15.70 -7.44
N GLU A 264 0.84 15.53 -8.17
CA GLU A 264 1.63 16.65 -8.68
C GLU A 264 0.83 17.56 -9.62
N ARG A 265 0.03 16.97 -10.52
CA ARG A 265 -0.85 17.73 -11.42
C ARG A 265 -1.93 18.50 -10.68
N LEU A 266 -2.48 17.94 -9.60
CA LEU A 266 -3.44 18.65 -8.75
C LEU A 266 -2.78 19.84 -8.03
N LEU A 267 -1.56 19.63 -7.49
CA LEU A 267 -0.78 20.71 -6.90
C LEU A 267 -0.49 21.81 -7.92
N GLU A 268 -0.10 21.45 -9.15
CA GLU A 268 0.14 22.41 -10.21
C GLU A 268 -1.13 23.16 -10.63
N ALA A 269 -2.26 22.45 -10.81
CA ALA A 269 -3.55 23.06 -11.15
C ALA A 269 -4.08 23.99 -10.05
N SER A 270 -3.69 23.76 -8.80
CA SER A 270 -4.06 24.62 -7.67
C SER A 270 -3.22 25.90 -7.55
N LYS A 271 -2.12 26.03 -8.32
CA LYS A 271 -1.29 27.24 -8.29
C LYS A 271 -2.05 28.39 -8.93
N ILE A 272 -1.97 29.56 -8.29
CA ILE A 272 -2.56 30.78 -8.84
C ILE A 272 -1.65 31.31 -9.95
N THR A 273 -2.15 31.34 -11.18
CA THR A 273 -1.48 32.03 -12.27
C THR A 273 -1.65 33.55 -12.10
N ILE A 274 -0.53 34.28 -12.06
CA ILE A 274 -0.47 35.75 -12.03
C ILE A 274 -0.49 36.28 -13.45
#